data_AF-A0A924N631-F1
#
_entry.id   AF-A0A924N631-F1
#
_cell.length_a   1.000
_cell.length_b   1.000
_cell.length_c   1.000
_cell.angle_alpha   90.00
_cell.angle_beta   90.00
_cell.angle_gamma   90.00
#
_symmetry.space_group_name_H-M   'P 1'
#
loop_
_entity.id
_entity.type
_entity.pdbx_description
1 polymer ?
#
loop_
_entity_poly.entity_id
_entity_poly.type
_entity_poly.pdbx_seq_one_letter_code
_entity_poly.pdbx_strand_id
1 'polypeptide(L)'
;MSTTFTTSAPHDDLLRAVLPGLLLAALTLLLGFGLGVVFGLNEEAITSRLEASAAAAPAAIYNGDTTVMKSVLAKSWTYMQRSHLHAGALGTTAVALTMIVVLLGVRPLLSRTISAAAGAGSLGYSLFWVWAGARAPGLGSTGAAKESLAWLAIPSSGLVVAATCAVLVLLVLRLLRRPFGTMAMTALPLIVAATLGACGRAAPPPEGMDSASARSSRPAVATGTPVLLTRAELSMFAVLPSVMAATGTPNPPAEVALGRRLFYETLLSNGHDLSCNTCHALNRYGADGRRVSFGSVGHVGGRNAPTVYNAAGHLAQFWDGRASSVEEQAKGRS
;
A
#
# COMPACT_ATOMS: atom_id res chain seq x y z
N MET A 1 -39.46 17.55 -6.94
CA MET A 1 -38.06 17.81 -6.53
C MET A 1 -37.13 17.39 -7.67
N SER A 2 -37.13 18.12 -8.78
CA SER A 2 -36.48 17.73 -10.04
C SER A 2 -35.78 18.94 -10.66
N THR A 3 -34.56 19.26 -10.25
CA THR A 3 -33.76 20.37 -10.84
C THR A 3 -32.26 20.06 -10.95
N THR A 4 -31.84 18.79 -10.87
CA THR A 4 -30.40 18.44 -10.84
C THR A 4 -29.72 18.29 -12.20
N PHE A 5 -30.45 18.25 -13.32
CA PHE A 5 -29.86 18.14 -14.66
C PHE A 5 -30.50 19.19 -15.57
N THR A 6 -29.84 20.33 -15.72
CA THR A 6 -30.19 21.37 -16.70
C THR A 6 -29.80 20.91 -18.10
N THR A 7 -30.70 21.11 -19.06
CA THR A 7 -30.44 21.00 -20.50
C THR A 7 -29.27 21.92 -20.89
N SER A 8 -28.16 21.31 -21.29
CA SER A 8 -26.94 21.90 -21.88
C SER A 8 -26.59 23.35 -21.45
N ALA A 9 -25.87 23.50 -20.33
CA ALA A 9 -24.96 24.63 -20.25
C ALA A 9 -23.97 24.52 -21.43
N PRO A 10 -23.61 25.63 -22.12
CA PRO A 10 -22.62 25.56 -23.19
C PRO A 10 -21.34 24.92 -22.64
N HIS A 11 -20.74 24.00 -23.39
CA HIS A 11 -19.57 23.21 -22.95
C HIS A 11 -18.46 24.07 -22.33
N ASP A 12 -18.32 25.31 -22.81
CA ASP A 12 -17.37 26.31 -22.31
C ASP A 12 -17.59 26.70 -20.85
N ASP A 13 -18.83 26.73 -20.36
CA ASP A 13 -19.14 27.03 -18.96
C ASP A 13 -18.70 25.92 -18.02
N LEU A 14 -18.86 24.67 -18.48
CA LEU A 14 -18.46 23.49 -17.71
C LEU A 14 -16.94 23.35 -17.64
N LEU A 15 -16.24 23.62 -18.74
CA LEU A 15 -14.77 23.65 -18.78
C LEU A 15 -14.20 24.76 -17.90
N ARG A 16 -14.75 25.98 -17.98
CA ARG A 16 -14.38 27.08 -17.08
C ARG A 16 -14.68 26.80 -15.61
N ALA A 17 -15.71 26.01 -15.34
CA ALA A 17 -16.05 25.62 -13.97
C ALA A 17 -15.00 24.69 -13.36
N VAL A 18 -14.49 23.71 -14.12
CA VAL A 18 -13.53 22.71 -13.61
C VAL A 18 -12.08 23.16 -13.67
N LEU A 19 -11.77 24.21 -14.44
CA LEU A 19 -10.41 24.68 -14.67
C LEU A 19 -9.57 24.86 -13.39
N PRO A 20 -10.07 25.46 -12.29
CA PRO A 20 -9.28 25.59 -11.06
C PRO A 20 -8.87 24.24 -10.46
N GLY A 21 -9.78 23.26 -10.46
CA GLY A 21 -9.49 21.91 -9.99
C GLY A 21 -8.50 21.17 -10.87
N LEU A 22 -8.63 21.33 -12.20
CA LEU A 22 -7.73 20.74 -13.17
C LEU A 22 -6.31 21.32 -13.06
N LEU A 23 -6.16 22.63 -12.83
CA LEU A 23 -4.87 23.28 -12.61
C LEU A 23 -4.19 22.74 -11.33
N LEU A 24 -4.94 22.54 -10.25
CA LEU A 24 -4.41 21.93 -9.02
C LEU A 24 -3.99 20.46 -9.23
N ALA A 25 -4.77 19.71 -10.00
CA ALA A 25 -4.41 18.34 -10.36
C ALA A 25 -3.13 18.28 -11.22
N ALA A 26 -3.01 19.17 -12.21
CA ALA A 26 -1.80 19.32 -13.03
C ALA A 26 -0.60 19.73 -12.17
N LEU A 27 -0.77 20.67 -11.24
CA LEU A 27 0.28 21.05 -10.30
C LEU A 27 0.72 19.87 -9.42
N THR A 28 -0.22 19.01 -9.01
CA THR A 28 0.10 17.80 -8.24
C THR A 28 0.94 16.82 -9.08
N LEU A 29 0.62 16.64 -10.37
CA LEU A 29 1.41 15.80 -11.27
C LEU A 29 2.83 16.37 -11.49
N LEU A 30 2.93 17.68 -11.71
CA LEU A 30 4.21 18.38 -11.85
C LEU A 30 5.04 18.27 -10.57
N LEU A 31 4.41 18.39 -9.39
CA LEU A 31 5.06 18.13 -8.11
C LEU A 31 5.59 16.70 -8.05
N GLY A 32 4.78 15.71 -8.42
CA GLY A 32 5.21 14.31 -8.45
C GLY A 32 6.44 14.10 -9.34
N PHE A 33 6.38 14.56 -10.58
CA PHE A 33 7.51 14.45 -11.52
C PHE A 33 8.75 15.19 -11.00
N GLY A 34 8.58 16.43 -10.53
CA GLY A 34 9.66 17.25 -9.98
C GLY A 34 10.33 16.59 -8.77
N LEU A 35 9.55 16.03 -7.84
CA LEU A 35 10.09 15.27 -6.71
C LEU A 35 10.87 14.04 -7.16
N GLY A 36 10.39 13.32 -8.19
CA GLY A 36 11.09 12.15 -8.74
C GLY A 36 12.47 12.52 -9.28
N VAL A 37 12.56 13.61 -10.06
CA VAL A 37 13.84 14.12 -10.59
C VAL A 37 14.75 14.59 -9.45
N VAL A 38 14.22 15.36 -8.51
CA VAL A 38 15.01 15.89 -7.37
C VAL A 38 15.55 14.75 -6.52
N PHE A 39 14.72 13.76 -6.17
CA PHE A 39 15.15 12.61 -5.37
C PHE A 39 16.19 11.76 -6.09
N GLY A 40 16.00 11.48 -7.38
CA GLY A 40 16.94 10.67 -8.15
C GLY A 40 18.30 11.34 -8.37
N LEU A 41 18.34 12.67 -8.53
CA LEU A 41 19.60 13.40 -8.78
C LEU A 41 20.30 13.89 -7.51
N ASN A 42 19.62 13.95 -6.37
CA ASN A 42 20.12 14.61 -5.16
C ASN A 42 19.95 13.77 -3.88
N GLU A 43 19.89 12.44 -3.99
CA GLU A 43 19.66 11.56 -2.84
C GLU A 43 20.62 11.85 -1.67
N GLU A 44 21.93 11.87 -1.93
CA GLU A 44 22.96 12.16 -0.92
C GLU A 44 22.79 13.53 -0.27
N ALA A 45 22.46 14.57 -1.06
CA ALA A 45 22.27 15.92 -0.55
C ALA A 45 21.02 16.02 0.35
N ILE A 46 19.97 15.25 0.05
CA ILE A 46 18.74 15.24 0.84
C ILE A 46 18.95 14.47 2.14
N THR A 47 19.55 13.28 2.08
CA THR A 47 19.84 12.47 3.27
C THR A 47 20.80 13.20 4.20
N SER A 48 21.83 13.86 3.67
CA SER A 48 22.73 14.74 4.43
C SER A 48 21.99 15.89 5.12
N ARG A 49 21.01 16.53 4.46
CA ARG A 49 20.18 17.57 5.10
C ARG A 49 19.31 17.02 6.22
N LEU A 50 18.79 15.81 6.08
CA LEU A 50 18.01 15.15 7.14
C LEU A 50 18.91 14.84 8.34
N GLU A 51 20.12 14.35 8.10
CA GLU A 51 21.14 14.13 9.14
C GLU A 51 21.52 15.42 9.86
N ALA A 52 21.76 16.51 9.11
CA ALA A 52 22.02 17.82 9.69
C ALA A 52 20.84 18.31 10.55
N SER A 53 19.59 18.07 10.11
CA SER A 53 18.40 18.39 10.90
C SER A 53 18.28 17.54 12.17
N ALA A 54 18.73 16.28 12.17
CA ALA A 54 18.77 15.46 13.38
C ALA A 54 19.88 15.91 14.34
N ALA A 55 21.05 16.27 13.82
CA ALA A 55 22.17 16.76 14.61
C ALA A 55 21.90 18.12 15.27
N ALA A 56 21.12 18.97 14.61
CA ALA A 56 20.68 20.26 15.15
C ALA A 56 19.51 20.15 16.16
N ALA A 57 18.91 18.96 16.30
CA ALA A 57 17.82 18.75 17.25
C ALA A 57 18.35 18.85 18.71
N PRO A 58 17.55 19.36 19.66
CA PRO A 58 17.94 19.39 21.07
C PRO A 58 18.40 18.01 21.56
N ALA A 59 19.47 17.96 22.36
CA ALA A 59 20.08 16.70 22.82
C ALA A 59 19.09 15.73 23.51
N ALA A 60 18.06 16.28 24.16
CA ALA A 60 17.00 15.53 24.83
C ALA A 60 16.07 14.74 23.86
N ILE A 61 16.06 15.06 22.57
CA ILE A 61 15.18 14.42 21.58
C ILE A 61 15.63 12.99 21.28
N TYR A 62 16.94 12.79 21.12
CA TYR A 62 17.51 11.47 20.83
C TYR A 62 18.21 10.84 22.04
N ASN A 63 18.54 11.61 23.08
CA ASN A 63 19.24 11.14 24.29
C ASN A 63 20.51 10.31 23.99
N GLY A 64 21.21 10.62 22.89
CA GLY A 64 22.37 9.86 22.42
C GLY A 64 22.05 8.51 21.75
N ASP A 65 20.78 8.14 21.60
CA ASP A 65 20.37 6.92 20.94
C ASP A 65 20.48 7.03 19.41
N THR A 66 21.64 6.59 18.91
CA THR A 66 21.95 6.56 17.48
C THR A 66 21.07 5.58 16.70
N THR A 67 20.45 4.59 17.35
CA THR A 67 19.58 3.60 16.70
C THR A 67 18.22 4.21 16.36
N VAL A 68 17.65 4.96 17.31
CA VAL A 68 16.41 5.72 17.10
C VAL A 68 16.63 6.79 16.04
N MET A 69 17.74 7.52 16.10
CA MET A 69 18.09 8.53 15.10
C MET A 69 18.15 7.95 13.69
N LYS A 70 18.88 6.83 13.48
CA LYS A 70 18.93 6.15 12.18
C LYS A 70 17.56 5.68 11.72
N SER A 71 16.72 5.16 12.62
CA SER A 71 15.35 4.75 12.27
C SER A 71 14.48 5.94 11.83
N VAL A 72 14.61 7.10 12.49
CA VAL A 72 13.87 8.31 12.16
C VAL A 72 14.32 8.82 10.79
N LEU A 73 15.61 8.90 10.53
CA LEU A 73 16.17 9.32 9.24
C LEU A 73 15.70 8.43 8.09
N ALA A 74 15.80 7.10 8.25
CA ALA A 74 15.34 6.15 7.23
C ALA A 74 13.84 6.28 6.92
N LYS A 75 13.00 6.41 7.96
CA LYS A 75 11.56 6.63 7.77
C LYS A 75 11.24 8.01 7.19
N SER A 76 12.03 9.02 7.52
CA SER A 76 11.90 10.39 6.97
C SER A 76 12.12 10.38 5.46
N TRP A 77 13.16 9.68 5.00
CA TRP A 77 13.41 9.46 3.58
C TRP A 77 12.26 8.71 2.90
N THR A 78 11.78 7.64 3.53
CA THR A 78 10.61 6.89 3.04
C THR A 78 9.36 7.79 2.91
N TYR A 79 9.14 8.73 3.82
CA TYR A 79 8.02 9.67 3.75
C TYR A 79 8.15 10.65 2.58
N MET A 80 9.36 11.16 2.31
CA MET A 80 9.60 11.97 1.13
C MET A 80 9.30 11.21 -0.16
N GLN A 81 9.80 9.97 -0.28
CA GLN A 81 9.52 9.09 -1.43
C GLN A 81 8.03 8.81 -1.60
N ARG A 82 7.27 8.64 -0.50
CA ARG A 82 5.81 8.49 -0.56
C ARG A 82 5.12 9.69 -1.17
N SER A 83 5.62 10.91 -0.96
CA SER A 83 5.04 12.08 -1.62
C SER A 83 5.13 11.99 -3.14
N HIS A 84 6.25 11.50 -3.69
CA HIS A 84 6.38 11.31 -5.13
C HIS A 84 5.30 10.36 -5.67
N LEU A 85 5.14 9.21 -5.01
CA LEU A 85 4.14 8.20 -5.38
C LEU A 85 2.70 8.71 -5.24
N HIS A 86 2.39 9.37 -4.12
CA HIS A 86 1.06 9.93 -3.89
C HIS A 86 0.74 11.07 -4.85
N ALA A 87 1.69 11.94 -5.16
CA ALA A 87 1.49 13.02 -6.14
C ALA A 87 1.14 12.47 -7.52
N GLY A 88 1.85 11.43 -7.99
CA GLY A 88 1.53 10.76 -9.25
C GLY A 88 0.14 10.13 -9.25
N ALA A 89 -0.16 9.28 -8.26
CA ALA A 89 -1.42 8.55 -8.19
C ALA A 89 -2.64 9.46 -7.95
N LEU A 90 -2.53 10.42 -7.02
CA LEU A 90 -3.63 11.32 -6.67
C LEU A 90 -3.82 12.43 -7.71
N GLY A 91 -2.75 12.90 -8.35
CA GLY A 91 -2.83 13.85 -9.45
C GLY A 91 -3.55 13.25 -10.65
N THR A 92 -3.18 12.04 -11.08
CA THR A 92 -3.85 11.33 -12.18
C THR A 92 -5.31 11.03 -11.86
N THR A 93 -5.59 10.57 -10.63
CA THR A 93 -6.96 10.33 -10.17
C THR A 93 -7.80 11.60 -10.20
N ALA A 94 -7.27 12.74 -9.76
CA ALA A 94 -7.98 14.02 -9.79
C ALA A 94 -8.31 14.49 -11.22
N VAL A 95 -7.39 14.29 -12.18
CA VAL A 95 -7.66 14.56 -13.60
C VAL A 95 -8.79 13.65 -14.12
N ALA A 96 -8.73 12.35 -13.82
CA ALA A 96 -9.74 11.39 -14.25
C ALA A 96 -11.13 11.71 -13.66
N LEU A 97 -11.22 11.98 -12.35
CA LEU A 97 -12.46 12.39 -11.69
C LEU A 97 -13.01 13.70 -12.30
N THR A 98 -12.15 14.67 -12.58
CA THR A 98 -12.55 15.94 -13.22
C THR A 98 -13.11 15.70 -14.62
N MET A 99 -12.46 14.84 -15.42
CA MET A 99 -12.95 14.47 -16.75
C MET A 99 -14.32 13.79 -16.67
N ILE A 100 -14.52 12.86 -15.73
CA ILE A 100 -15.82 12.20 -15.50
C ILE A 100 -16.91 13.23 -15.16
N VAL A 101 -16.61 14.19 -14.29
CA VAL A 101 -17.55 15.28 -13.93
C VAL A 101 -17.98 16.09 -15.15
N VAL A 102 -17.03 16.41 -16.05
CA VAL A 102 -17.33 17.08 -17.32
C VAL A 102 -18.24 16.21 -18.21
N LEU A 103 -17.92 14.92 -18.37
CA LEU A 103 -18.71 13.99 -19.17
C LEU A 103 -20.12 13.74 -18.63
N LEU A 104 -20.30 13.85 -17.31
CA LEU A 104 -21.62 13.73 -16.67
C LEU A 104 -22.51 14.96 -16.90
N GLY A 105 -21.95 16.08 -17.35
CA GLY A 105 -22.70 17.31 -17.64
C GLY A 105 -23.41 17.87 -16.41
N VAL A 106 -22.82 17.73 -15.22
CA VAL A 106 -23.43 18.23 -13.98
C VAL A 106 -23.33 19.76 -13.88
N ARG A 107 -24.14 20.35 -12.99
CA ARG A 107 -24.27 21.80 -12.86
C ARG A 107 -22.90 22.46 -12.60
N PRO A 108 -22.56 23.59 -13.25
CA PRO A 108 -21.21 24.19 -13.18
C PRO A 108 -20.67 24.40 -11.75
N LEU A 109 -21.52 24.85 -10.81
CA LEU A 109 -21.12 25.02 -9.42
C LEU A 109 -20.66 23.71 -8.78
N LEU A 110 -21.42 22.63 -8.98
CA LEU A 110 -21.08 21.31 -8.44
C LEU A 110 -19.81 20.77 -9.10
N SER A 111 -19.65 20.97 -10.41
CA SER A 111 -18.44 20.59 -11.14
C SER A 111 -17.20 21.29 -10.59
N ARG A 112 -17.31 22.60 -10.33
CA ARG A 112 -16.25 23.40 -9.70
C ARG A 112 -15.91 22.88 -8.31
N THR A 113 -16.90 22.63 -7.46
CA THR A 113 -16.67 22.15 -6.10
C THR A 113 -15.98 20.78 -6.08
N ILE A 114 -16.46 19.82 -6.89
CA ILE A 114 -15.88 18.47 -6.93
C ILE A 114 -14.46 18.49 -7.48
N SER A 115 -14.24 19.18 -8.61
CA SER A 115 -12.90 19.26 -9.22
C SER A 115 -11.91 20.02 -8.33
N ALA A 116 -12.32 21.13 -7.70
CA ALA A 116 -11.47 21.87 -6.77
C ALA A 116 -11.13 21.03 -5.52
N ALA A 117 -12.09 20.31 -4.95
CA ALA A 117 -11.86 19.40 -3.83
C ALA A 117 -10.89 18.27 -4.21
N ALA A 118 -11.08 17.63 -5.37
CA ALA A 118 -10.17 16.59 -5.86
C ALA A 118 -8.74 17.14 -6.04
N GLY A 119 -8.58 18.26 -6.75
CA GLY A 119 -7.28 18.86 -7.01
C GLY A 119 -6.57 19.36 -5.74
N ALA A 120 -7.28 20.11 -4.88
CA ALA A 120 -6.71 20.64 -3.63
C ALA A 120 -6.37 19.53 -2.64
N GLY A 121 -7.22 18.50 -2.53
CA GLY A 121 -6.98 17.34 -1.70
C GLY A 121 -5.75 16.55 -2.15
N SER A 122 -5.62 16.27 -3.45
CA SER A 122 -4.47 15.58 -4.02
C SER A 122 -3.16 16.33 -3.79
N LEU A 123 -3.14 17.65 -3.98
CA LEU A 123 -1.96 18.47 -3.76
C LEU A 123 -1.58 18.52 -2.27
N GLY A 124 -2.55 18.83 -1.40
CA GLY A 124 -2.32 18.96 0.03
C GLY A 124 -1.83 17.67 0.68
N TYR A 125 -2.42 16.53 0.30
CA TYR A 125 -2.03 15.24 0.85
C TYR A 125 -0.63 14.80 0.38
N SER A 126 -0.25 15.19 -0.84
CA SER A 126 1.10 14.94 -1.35
C SER A 126 2.12 15.79 -0.59
N LEU A 127 1.88 17.10 -0.45
CA LEU A 127 2.74 18.02 0.31
C LEU A 127 2.93 17.60 1.77
N PHE A 128 1.88 17.06 2.40
CA PHE A 128 1.95 16.50 3.75
C PHE A 128 3.09 15.50 3.91
N TRP A 129 3.29 14.58 2.97
CA TRP A 129 4.32 13.54 3.07
C TRP A 129 5.74 14.11 2.96
N VAL A 130 5.99 15.10 2.09
CA VAL A 130 7.29 15.80 2.02
C VAL A 130 7.57 16.50 3.34
N TRP A 131 6.60 17.26 3.84
CA TRP A 131 6.78 18.04 5.07
C TRP A 131 6.92 17.17 6.30
N ALA A 132 6.18 16.06 6.38
CA ALA A 132 6.32 15.08 7.46
C ALA A 132 7.71 14.44 7.47
N GLY A 133 8.24 14.09 6.29
CA GLY A 133 9.61 13.60 6.14
C GLY A 133 10.63 14.65 6.57
N ALA A 134 10.48 15.91 6.14
CA ALA A 134 11.42 16.98 6.48
C ALA A 134 11.41 17.36 7.97
N ARG A 135 10.26 17.27 8.64
CA ARG A 135 10.12 17.64 10.07
C ARG A 135 10.55 16.55 11.04
N ALA A 136 10.45 15.28 10.64
CA ALA A 136 10.66 14.16 11.55
C ALA A 136 12.04 14.14 12.23
N PRO A 137 13.17 14.46 11.57
CA PRO A 137 14.48 14.50 12.22
C PRO A 137 14.57 15.56 13.33
N GLY A 138 13.96 16.74 13.13
CA GLY A 138 13.94 17.81 14.14
C GLY A 138 13.05 17.50 15.35
N LEU A 139 12.11 16.56 15.23
CA LEU A 139 11.20 16.14 16.29
C LEU A 139 11.59 14.80 16.94
N GLY A 140 12.58 14.10 16.40
CA GLY A 140 12.96 12.74 16.84
C GLY A 140 11.90 11.67 16.65
N SER A 141 10.80 12.00 15.96
CA SER A 141 9.68 11.09 15.80
C SER A 141 8.91 11.39 14.53
N THR A 142 8.79 10.35 13.69
CA THR A 142 7.89 10.36 12.53
C THR A 142 6.41 10.39 12.93
N GLY A 143 6.08 9.94 14.15
CA GLY A 143 4.73 10.07 14.71
C GLY A 143 4.40 11.54 15.00
N ALA A 144 5.25 12.20 15.78
CA ALA A 144 5.10 13.61 16.14
C ALA A 144 5.07 14.52 14.91
N ALA A 145 5.87 14.22 13.88
CA ALA A 145 5.85 14.97 12.62
C ALA A 145 4.48 14.90 11.92
N LYS A 146 3.86 13.71 11.84
CA LYS A 146 2.54 13.56 11.23
C LYS A 146 1.46 14.26 12.05
N GLU A 147 1.53 14.14 13.38
CA GLU A 147 0.58 14.80 14.28
C GLU A 147 0.64 16.32 14.14
N SER A 148 1.86 16.89 14.06
CA SER A 148 2.07 18.33 13.83
C SER A 148 1.51 18.83 12.49
N LEU A 149 1.25 17.93 11.54
CA LEU A 149 0.73 18.21 10.21
C LEU A 149 -0.67 17.61 10.00
N ALA A 150 -1.34 17.16 11.05
CA ALA A 150 -2.69 16.59 10.97
C ALA A 150 -3.69 17.60 10.39
N TRP A 151 -3.48 18.89 10.65
CA TRP A 151 -4.26 20.01 10.10
C TRP A 151 -4.20 20.08 8.57
N LEU A 152 -3.18 19.50 7.94
CA LEU A 152 -3.07 19.39 6.49
C LEU A 152 -3.53 18.02 5.99
N ALA A 153 -3.08 16.95 6.66
CA ALA A 153 -3.34 15.57 6.22
C ALA A 153 -4.82 15.19 6.23
N ILE A 154 -5.53 15.52 7.32
CA ILE A 154 -6.93 15.14 7.51
C ILE A 154 -7.85 15.86 6.52
N PRO A 155 -7.85 17.20 6.41
CA PRO A 155 -8.75 17.86 5.46
C PRO A 155 -8.39 17.54 4.01
N SER A 156 -7.11 17.43 3.65
CA SER A 156 -6.73 17.09 2.27
C SER A 156 -7.18 15.69 1.85
N SER A 157 -6.96 14.67 2.69
CA SER A 157 -7.46 13.32 2.43
C SER A 157 -9.00 13.27 2.43
N GLY A 158 -9.64 14.00 3.35
CA GLY A 158 -11.11 14.14 3.39
C GLY A 158 -11.68 14.72 2.10
N LEU A 159 -11.04 15.73 1.51
CA LEU A 159 -11.44 16.31 0.22
C LEU A 159 -11.35 15.31 -0.93
N VAL A 160 -10.27 14.53 -1.01
CA VAL A 160 -10.12 13.49 -2.06
C VAL A 160 -11.21 12.43 -1.93
N VAL A 161 -11.46 11.94 -0.71
CA VAL A 161 -12.49 10.92 -0.46
C VAL A 161 -13.87 11.48 -0.79
N ALA A 162 -14.20 12.69 -0.32
CA ALA A 162 -15.48 13.32 -0.60
C ALA A 162 -15.71 13.54 -2.10
N ALA A 163 -14.70 14.02 -2.83
CA ALA A 163 -14.79 14.20 -4.28
C ALA A 163 -14.99 12.87 -5.01
N THR A 164 -14.25 11.83 -4.62
CA THR A 164 -14.38 10.48 -5.19
C THR A 164 -15.78 9.91 -4.95
N CYS A 165 -16.28 9.97 -3.71
CA CYS A 165 -17.63 9.53 -3.37
C CYS A 165 -18.70 10.31 -4.13
N ALA A 166 -18.55 11.63 -4.27
CA ALA A 166 -19.48 12.46 -5.02
C ALA A 166 -19.56 12.04 -6.50
N VAL A 167 -18.42 11.79 -7.15
CA VAL A 167 -18.38 11.29 -8.54
C VAL A 167 -19.03 9.92 -8.66
N LEU A 168 -18.74 9.00 -7.74
CA LEU A 168 -19.35 7.66 -7.73
C LEU A 168 -20.88 7.74 -7.58
N VAL A 169 -21.38 8.57 -6.67
CA VAL A 169 -22.83 8.79 -6.50
C VAL A 169 -23.44 9.36 -7.78
N LEU A 170 -22.81 10.36 -8.40
CA LEU A 170 -23.30 10.94 -9.65
C LEU A 170 -23.31 9.93 -10.81
N LEU A 171 -22.30 9.07 -10.91
CA LEU A 171 -22.24 7.97 -11.88
C LEU A 171 -23.39 6.99 -11.67
N VAL A 172 -23.61 6.52 -10.44
CA VAL A 172 -24.70 5.60 -10.10
C VAL A 172 -26.05 6.24 -10.41
N LEU A 173 -26.28 7.48 -10.00
CA LEU A 173 -27.52 8.20 -10.31
C LEU A 173 -27.73 8.37 -11.82
N ARG A 174 -26.67 8.60 -12.60
CA ARG A 174 -26.76 8.68 -14.06
C ARG A 174 -27.12 7.34 -14.68
N LEU A 175 -26.54 6.24 -14.19
CA LEU A 175 -26.86 4.88 -14.64
C LEU A 175 -28.31 4.51 -14.32
N LEU A 176 -28.77 4.78 -13.09
CA LEU A 176 -30.15 4.49 -12.65
C LEU A 176 -31.21 5.33 -13.39
N ARG A 177 -30.85 6.51 -13.89
CA ARG A 177 -31.77 7.40 -14.62
C ARG A 177 -31.79 7.19 -16.13
N ARG A 178 -30.94 6.31 -16.69
CA ARG A 178 -31.00 5.99 -18.12
C ARG A 178 -32.15 5.02 -18.38
N PRO A 179 -33.12 5.34 -19.27
CA PRO A 179 -34.15 4.38 -19.63
C PRO A 179 -33.51 3.17 -20.31
N PHE A 180 -33.90 1.97 -19.90
CA PHE A 180 -33.38 0.67 -20.37
C PHE A 180 -33.44 0.46 -21.90
N GLY A 181 -34.10 1.33 -22.68
CA GLY A 181 -34.39 1.14 -24.10
C GLY A 181 -33.36 1.65 -25.12
N THR A 182 -32.27 2.32 -24.72
CA THR A 182 -31.28 2.89 -25.68
C THR A 182 -29.95 2.14 -25.76
N MET A 183 -29.84 0.94 -25.18
CA MET A 183 -28.68 0.05 -25.39
C MET A 183 -28.75 -0.65 -26.76
N ALA A 184 -28.73 0.13 -27.83
CA ALA A 184 -28.24 -0.36 -29.12
C ALA A 184 -26.75 -0.04 -29.21
N MET A 185 -25.93 -1.06 -28.96
CA MET A 185 -24.61 -1.28 -29.57
C MET A 185 -23.71 -0.06 -29.80
N THR A 186 -23.22 0.62 -28.78
CA THR A 186 -21.88 1.23 -28.84
C THR A 186 -21.31 1.37 -27.42
N ALA A 187 -20.04 1.00 -27.24
CA ALA A 187 -19.24 1.26 -26.05
C ALA A 187 -19.50 0.40 -24.79
N LEU A 188 -19.50 -0.93 -24.95
CA LEU A 188 -19.06 -1.84 -23.88
C LEU A 188 -17.99 -2.76 -24.47
N PRO A 189 -16.72 -2.29 -24.55
CA PRO A 189 -15.79 -2.70 -23.50
C PRO A 189 -14.68 -1.65 -23.25
N LEU A 190 -14.73 -0.89 -22.15
CA LEU A 190 -13.51 -0.19 -21.66
C LEU A 190 -13.48 0.14 -20.16
N ILE A 191 -14.48 -0.24 -19.36
CA ILE A 191 -14.58 0.21 -17.94
C ILE A 191 -14.34 -0.93 -16.92
N VAL A 192 -14.20 -2.19 -17.35
CA VAL A 192 -13.90 -3.31 -16.43
C VAL A 192 -12.39 -3.48 -16.15
N ALA A 193 -11.51 -2.88 -16.96
CA ALA A 193 -10.06 -3.02 -16.79
C ALA A 193 -9.43 -2.07 -15.74
N ALA A 194 -10.16 -1.07 -15.24
CA ALA A 194 -9.56 0.00 -14.41
C ALA A 194 -9.98 0.01 -12.92
N THR A 195 -10.77 -0.95 -12.43
CA THR A 195 -11.27 -0.95 -11.02
C THR A 195 -11.00 -2.22 -10.22
N LEU A 196 -10.26 -3.20 -10.75
CA LEU A 196 -9.85 -4.40 -9.98
C LEU A 196 -8.47 -4.28 -9.31
N GLY A 197 -7.88 -3.09 -9.27
CA GLY A 197 -6.57 -2.85 -8.65
C GLY A 197 -6.57 -2.49 -7.17
N ALA A 198 -7.73 -2.30 -6.53
CA ALA A 198 -7.75 -1.88 -5.12
C ALA A 198 -9.11 -2.13 -4.44
N CYS A 199 -9.28 -3.30 -3.82
CA CYS A 199 -9.98 -3.47 -2.54
C CYS A 199 -9.76 -4.90 -2.04
N GLY A 200 -8.91 -5.05 -1.03
CA GLY A 200 -8.87 -6.25 -0.21
C GLY A 200 -10.20 -6.44 0.52
N ARG A 201 -10.68 -7.68 0.56
CA ARG A 201 -11.73 -8.10 1.48
C ARG A 201 -11.15 -9.17 2.40
N ALA A 202 -11.00 -8.82 3.68
CA ALA A 202 -11.01 -9.79 4.75
C ALA A 202 -12.49 -10.02 5.13
N ALA A 203 -12.95 -11.26 4.99
CA ALA A 203 -14.23 -11.74 5.49
C ALA A 203 -14.01 -12.50 6.81
N PRO A 204 -15.01 -12.56 7.72
CA PRO A 204 -14.89 -13.17 9.05
C PRO A 204 -14.83 -14.72 8.96
N PRO A 205 -14.31 -15.42 9.99
CA PRO A 205 -14.15 -16.87 9.94
C PRO A 205 -15.48 -17.60 10.22
N PRO A 206 -15.74 -18.76 9.58
CA PRO A 206 -16.85 -19.62 9.94
C PRO A 206 -16.40 -20.72 10.92
N GLU A 207 -17.12 -20.86 12.03
CA GLU A 207 -17.17 -22.08 12.83
C GLU A 207 -18.44 -22.86 12.48
N GLY A 208 -18.27 -24.14 12.17
CA GLY A 208 -19.19 -25.22 12.55
C GLY A 208 -20.47 -25.42 11.72
N MET A 209 -20.43 -26.51 10.93
CA MET A 209 -21.44 -27.61 10.88
C MET A 209 -22.89 -27.22 10.45
N ASP A 210 -23.52 -27.83 9.46
CA ASP A 210 -23.56 -29.25 9.13
C ASP A 210 -23.78 -29.54 7.63
N SER A 211 -23.30 -30.72 7.25
CA SER A 211 -23.46 -31.37 5.97
C SER A 211 -24.91 -31.75 5.67
N ALA A 212 -25.44 -31.27 4.54
CA ALA A 212 -26.14 -32.07 3.53
C ALA A 212 -26.98 -31.13 2.64
N SER A 213 -27.02 -31.46 1.35
CA SER A 213 -27.92 -30.87 0.34
C SER A 213 -27.47 -29.54 -0.30
N ALA A 214 -26.45 -29.63 -1.15
CA ALA A 214 -26.44 -28.89 -2.41
C ALA A 214 -25.58 -29.65 -3.42
N ARG A 215 -26.21 -30.52 -4.21
CA ARG A 215 -25.61 -31.06 -5.43
C ARG A 215 -25.52 -29.87 -6.41
N SER A 216 -24.44 -29.10 -6.29
CA SER A 216 -24.13 -28.02 -7.23
C SER A 216 -23.76 -28.65 -8.56
N SER A 217 -24.59 -28.44 -9.58
CA SER A 217 -24.27 -28.81 -10.96
C SER A 217 -23.00 -28.08 -11.38
N ARG A 218 -21.89 -28.83 -11.40
CA ARG A 218 -20.60 -28.37 -11.88
C ARG A 218 -20.78 -27.85 -13.32
N PRO A 219 -20.44 -26.60 -13.64
CA PRO A 219 -20.54 -26.12 -15.02
C PRO A 219 -19.65 -27.01 -15.88
N ALA A 220 -20.19 -27.44 -17.03
CA ALA A 220 -19.43 -28.22 -18.00
C ALA A 220 -18.15 -27.44 -18.32
N VAL A 221 -16.99 -28.05 -18.05
CA VAL A 221 -15.69 -27.51 -18.45
C VAL A 221 -15.74 -27.39 -19.97
N ALA A 222 -15.69 -26.16 -20.48
CA ALA A 222 -15.52 -25.95 -21.91
C ALA A 222 -14.25 -26.69 -22.33
N THR A 223 -14.40 -27.67 -23.21
CA THR A 223 -13.29 -28.42 -23.82
C THR A 223 -12.56 -27.47 -24.75
N GLY A 224 -11.72 -26.60 -24.18
CA GLY A 224 -10.70 -25.88 -24.92
C GLY A 224 -9.70 -26.87 -25.51
N THR A 225 -9.05 -26.47 -26.59
CA THR A 225 -7.95 -27.21 -27.20
C THR A 225 -6.94 -27.62 -26.11
N PRO A 226 -6.54 -28.90 -26.01
CA PRO A 226 -5.59 -29.33 -24.99
C PRO A 226 -4.29 -28.56 -25.19
N VAL A 227 -3.94 -27.73 -24.21
CA VAL A 227 -2.63 -27.09 -24.16
C VAL A 227 -1.62 -28.18 -23.83
N LEU A 228 -0.81 -28.56 -24.83
CA LEU A 228 0.31 -29.47 -24.65
C LEU A 228 1.41 -28.73 -23.89
N LEU A 229 1.46 -28.93 -22.57
CA LEU A 229 2.56 -28.43 -21.74
C LEU A 229 3.74 -29.41 -21.85
N THR A 230 4.90 -28.87 -22.21
CA THR A 230 6.17 -29.58 -22.19
C THR A 230 6.63 -29.80 -20.76
N ARG A 231 7.49 -30.80 -20.55
CA ARG A 231 8.11 -31.06 -19.24
C ARG A 231 8.94 -29.87 -18.73
N ALA A 232 9.48 -29.07 -19.64
CA ALA A 232 10.22 -27.85 -19.32
C ALA A 232 9.29 -26.75 -18.77
N GLU A 233 8.10 -26.57 -19.35
CA GLU A 233 7.09 -25.61 -18.86
C GLU A 233 6.53 -26.02 -17.48
N LEU A 234 6.50 -27.31 -17.19
CA LEU A 234 6.07 -27.84 -15.89
C LEU A 234 7.17 -27.83 -14.82
N SER A 235 8.39 -27.39 -15.14
CA SER A 235 9.53 -27.43 -14.21
C SER A 235 9.29 -26.66 -12.91
N MET A 236 8.53 -25.56 -12.95
CA MET A 236 8.18 -24.79 -11.76
C MET A 236 7.26 -25.53 -10.77
N PHE A 237 6.57 -26.58 -11.23
CA PHE A 237 5.70 -27.42 -10.42
C PHE A 237 6.38 -28.73 -9.98
N ALA A 238 7.71 -28.83 -10.18
CA ALA A 238 8.48 -29.96 -9.70
C ALA A 238 8.43 -30.06 -8.16
N VAL A 239 8.70 -31.26 -7.65
CA VAL A 239 8.84 -31.48 -6.21
C VAL A 239 9.98 -30.60 -5.68
N LEU A 240 9.74 -29.94 -4.55
CA LEU A 240 10.76 -29.12 -3.90
C LEU A 240 12.01 -29.97 -3.58
N PRO A 241 13.23 -29.42 -3.73
CA PRO A 241 14.44 -30.08 -3.29
C PRO A 241 14.36 -30.54 -1.84
N SER A 242 14.96 -31.69 -1.53
CA SER A 242 15.04 -32.20 -0.15
C SER A 242 15.91 -31.33 0.76
N VAL A 243 16.69 -30.41 0.20
CA VAL A 243 17.60 -29.50 0.89
C VAL A 243 17.50 -28.12 0.25
N MET A 244 17.19 -27.10 1.04
CA MET A 244 17.06 -25.70 0.61
C MET A 244 18.25 -24.83 1.05
N ALA A 245 19.40 -25.44 1.31
CA ALA A 245 20.59 -24.72 1.73
C ALA A 245 21.14 -23.84 0.59
N ALA A 246 21.67 -22.67 0.92
CA ALA A 246 22.21 -21.71 -0.05
C ALA A 246 23.34 -22.31 -0.93
N THR A 247 24.10 -23.27 -0.38
CA THR A 247 25.18 -23.97 -1.08
C THR A 247 24.71 -25.20 -1.87
N GLY A 248 23.42 -25.54 -1.81
CA GLY A 248 22.84 -26.78 -2.37
C GLY A 248 23.25 -28.06 -1.63
N THR A 249 24.04 -27.95 -0.55
CA THR A 249 24.50 -29.08 0.28
C THR A 249 23.99 -28.91 1.72
N PRO A 250 23.67 -30.01 2.44
CA PRO A 250 23.20 -29.90 3.83
C PRO A 250 24.22 -29.21 4.75
N ASN A 251 23.73 -28.38 5.66
CA ASN A 251 24.58 -27.79 6.71
C ASN A 251 25.14 -28.90 7.63
N PRO A 252 26.35 -28.73 8.19
CA PRO A 252 26.94 -29.67 9.13
C PRO A 252 25.99 -30.01 10.29
N PRO A 253 25.91 -31.27 10.75
CA PRO A 253 25.00 -31.67 11.82
C PRO A 253 25.15 -30.86 13.12
N ALA A 254 26.39 -30.47 13.46
CA ALA A 254 26.67 -29.64 14.63
C ALA A 254 26.05 -28.24 14.52
N GLU A 255 26.06 -27.66 13.33
CA GLU A 255 25.45 -26.35 13.06
C GLU A 255 23.93 -26.43 13.11
N VAL A 256 23.34 -27.48 12.53
CA VAL A 256 21.89 -27.75 12.62
C VAL A 256 21.45 -27.92 14.07
N ALA A 257 22.24 -28.64 14.87
CA ALA A 257 21.96 -28.84 16.29
C ALA A 257 22.05 -27.52 17.08
N LEU A 258 23.04 -26.68 16.79
CA LEU A 258 23.18 -25.35 17.40
C LEU A 258 22.02 -24.43 17.00
N GLY A 259 21.73 -24.33 15.69
CA GLY A 259 20.63 -23.51 15.17
C GLY A 259 19.29 -23.93 15.76
N ARG A 260 19.05 -25.24 15.96
CA ARG A 260 17.87 -25.73 16.68
C ARG A 260 17.82 -25.19 18.10
N ARG A 261 18.91 -25.21 18.87
CA ARG A 261 18.91 -24.65 20.24
C ARG A 261 18.59 -23.16 20.22
N LEU A 262 19.23 -22.41 19.33
CA LEU A 262 19.00 -20.96 19.19
C LEU A 262 17.56 -20.62 18.79
N PHE A 263 16.92 -21.44 17.95
CA PHE A 263 15.52 -21.23 17.53
C PHE A 263 14.51 -21.24 18.68
N TYR A 264 14.82 -21.97 19.75
CA TYR A 264 14.01 -22.08 20.97
C TYR A 264 14.55 -21.23 22.13
N GLU A 265 15.68 -20.54 21.96
CA GLU A 265 16.32 -19.77 23.03
C GLU A 265 15.61 -18.43 23.24
N THR A 266 15.16 -18.17 24.47
CA THR A 266 14.47 -16.92 24.81
C THR A 266 15.43 -15.82 25.23
N LEU A 267 16.64 -16.17 25.70
CA LEU A 267 17.68 -15.23 26.09
C LEU A 267 18.18 -14.35 24.94
N LEU A 268 17.84 -14.69 23.69
CA LEU A 268 18.12 -13.84 22.52
C LEU A 268 17.17 -12.65 22.41
N SER A 269 16.02 -12.66 23.08
CA SER A 269 15.09 -11.53 23.13
C SER A 269 15.43 -10.57 24.26
N ASN A 270 15.24 -9.27 24.06
CA ASN A 270 15.54 -8.26 25.09
C ASN A 270 14.80 -8.49 26.43
N GLY A 271 13.58 -9.04 26.37
CA GLY A 271 12.76 -9.36 27.56
C GLY A 271 12.97 -10.77 28.10
N HIS A 272 13.86 -11.56 27.49
CA HIS A 272 14.08 -12.98 27.78
C HIS A 272 12.79 -13.85 27.73
N ASP A 273 11.76 -13.38 27.02
CA ASP A 273 10.40 -13.92 27.00
C ASP A 273 10.00 -14.51 25.63
N LEU A 274 10.77 -14.24 24.57
CA LEU A 274 10.46 -14.66 23.20
C LEU A 274 11.61 -15.41 22.55
N SER A 275 11.25 -16.43 21.76
CA SER A 275 12.15 -17.13 20.84
C SER A 275 11.59 -17.07 19.42
N CYS A 276 12.34 -17.55 18.43
CA CYS A 276 11.83 -17.70 17.07
C CYS A 276 10.57 -18.58 17.04
N ASN A 277 10.56 -19.65 17.84
CA ASN A 277 9.42 -20.58 17.94
C ASN A 277 8.15 -19.94 18.51
N THR A 278 8.23 -18.81 19.22
CA THR A 278 7.03 -18.14 19.75
C THR A 278 6.14 -17.63 18.62
N CYS A 279 6.73 -17.05 17.57
CA CYS A 279 6.00 -16.56 16.39
C CYS A 279 5.98 -17.56 15.23
N HIS A 280 6.93 -18.50 15.20
CA HIS A 280 7.11 -19.47 14.13
C HIS A 280 7.05 -20.91 14.66
N ALA A 281 5.97 -21.23 15.38
CA ALA A 281 5.83 -22.51 16.05
C ALA A 281 5.85 -23.67 15.03
N LEU A 282 6.86 -24.54 15.12
CA LEU A 282 7.04 -25.63 14.15
C LEU A 282 5.88 -26.65 14.20
N ASN A 283 5.27 -26.84 15.37
CA ASN A 283 4.08 -27.67 15.52
C ASN A 283 2.78 -27.02 15.00
N ARG A 284 2.85 -25.76 14.52
CA ARG A 284 1.74 -25.00 13.92
C ARG A 284 2.15 -24.45 12.56
N TYR A 285 2.69 -25.32 11.71
CA TYR A 285 3.07 -24.98 10.33
C TYR A 285 4.13 -23.87 10.22
N GLY A 286 4.92 -23.62 11.28
CA GLY A 286 5.99 -22.63 11.27
C GLY A 286 5.52 -21.18 11.33
N ALA A 287 4.26 -20.92 11.72
CA ALA A 287 3.68 -19.59 11.85
C ALA A 287 2.73 -19.52 13.06
N ASP A 288 2.42 -18.32 13.55
CA ASP A 288 1.55 -18.12 14.73
C ASP A 288 0.05 -18.14 14.41
N GLY A 289 -0.33 -18.08 13.13
CA GLY A 289 -1.72 -18.04 12.67
C GLY A 289 -2.48 -16.77 13.04
N ARG A 290 -1.80 -15.71 13.48
CA ARG A 290 -2.41 -14.45 13.91
C ARG A 290 -2.46 -13.44 12.77
N ARG A 291 -3.40 -12.49 12.83
CA ARG A 291 -3.42 -11.35 11.89
C ARG A 291 -2.12 -10.54 11.95
N VAL A 292 -1.59 -10.35 13.15
CA VAL A 292 -0.31 -9.73 13.45
C VAL A 292 0.31 -10.42 14.67
N SER A 293 1.63 -10.56 14.66
CA SER A 293 2.34 -11.22 15.76
C SER A 293 2.52 -10.29 16.95
N PHE A 294 2.61 -10.86 18.15
CA PHE A 294 2.99 -10.11 19.35
C PHE A 294 4.51 -10.18 19.54
N GLY A 295 5.11 -9.02 19.78
CA GLY A 295 6.50 -8.87 20.20
C GLY A 295 6.62 -8.86 21.72
N SER A 296 7.85 -8.58 22.19
CA SER A 296 8.19 -8.62 23.61
C SER A 296 7.39 -7.58 24.39
N VAL A 297 7.05 -7.87 25.65
CA VAL A 297 6.33 -6.95 26.55
C VAL A 297 4.98 -6.45 26.00
N GLY A 298 4.25 -7.32 25.30
CA GLY A 298 2.88 -7.03 24.83
C GLY A 298 2.78 -6.06 23.64
N HIS A 299 3.91 -5.71 23.00
CA HIS A 299 3.88 -4.91 21.78
C HIS A 299 3.25 -5.68 20.63
N VAL A 300 2.33 -5.03 19.89
CA VAL A 300 1.71 -5.63 18.71
C VAL A 300 2.51 -5.25 17.47
N GLY A 301 2.96 -6.27 16.72
CA GLY A 301 3.67 -6.07 15.47
C GLY A 301 2.80 -5.45 14.37
N GLY A 302 3.43 -4.96 13.30
CA GLY A 302 2.74 -4.36 12.16
C GLY A 302 2.34 -5.33 11.05
N ARG A 303 2.77 -6.60 11.13
CA ARG A 303 2.59 -7.62 10.08
C ARG A 303 2.38 -9.01 10.67
N ASN A 304 1.81 -9.91 9.89
CA ASN A 304 1.74 -11.34 10.19
C ASN A 304 3.13 -12.00 10.06
N ALA A 305 3.42 -12.99 10.91
CA ALA A 305 4.59 -13.85 10.77
C ALA A 305 4.36 -14.92 9.67
N PRO A 306 5.14 -14.89 8.57
CA PRO A 306 5.07 -15.93 7.55
C PRO A 306 5.61 -17.27 8.09
N THR A 307 5.35 -18.37 7.39
CA THR A 307 5.93 -19.67 7.76
C THR A 307 7.45 -19.69 7.57
N VAL A 308 8.16 -20.37 8.46
CA VAL A 308 9.59 -20.70 8.30
C VAL A 308 9.84 -21.90 7.39
N TYR A 309 8.80 -22.67 7.05
CA TYR A 309 8.95 -23.82 6.16
C TYR A 309 9.25 -23.37 4.74
N ASN A 310 10.29 -23.98 4.17
CA ASN A 310 10.83 -23.67 2.84
C ASN A 310 11.35 -22.23 2.68
N ALA A 311 11.45 -21.44 3.76
CA ALA A 311 11.84 -20.04 3.69
C ALA A 311 13.24 -19.84 3.10
N ALA A 312 14.15 -20.80 3.31
CA ALA A 312 15.49 -20.78 2.71
C ALA A 312 15.48 -20.85 1.17
N GLY A 313 14.39 -21.31 0.55
CA GLY A 313 14.21 -21.32 -0.90
C GLY A 313 13.56 -20.05 -1.47
N HIS A 314 13.20 -19.07 -0.63
CA HIS A 314 12.64 -17.82 -1.11
C HIS A 314 13.72 -16.92 -1.74
N LEU A 315 13.34 -16.16 -2.76
CA LEU A 315 14.22 -15.17 -3.42
C LEU A 315 14.67 -14.05 -2.47
N ALA A 316 13.82 -13.69 -1.51
CA ALA A 316 14.09 -12.71 -0.46
C ALA A 316 13.20 -12.99 0.76
N GLN A 317 13.59 -12.44 1.90
CA GLN A 317 12.93 -12.61 3.18
C GLN A 317 12.17 -11.35 3.61
N PHE A 318 11.24 -11.55 4.56
CA PHE A 318 10.21 -10.58 4.96
C PHE A 318 9.23 -10.21 3.85
N TRP A 319 8.07 -9.68 4.26
CA TRP A 319 7.03 -9.20 3.34
C TRP A 319 7.47 -8.07 2.39
N ASP A 320 8.52 -7.32 2.75
CA ASP A 320 9.08 -6.24 1.92
C ASP A 320 10.39 -6.62 1.24
N GLY A 321 10.82 -7.89 1.32
CA GLY A 321 12.00 -8.39 0.63
C GLY A 321 13.33 -7.80 1.09
N ARG A 322 13.36 -7.13 2.26
CA ARG A 322 14.52 -6.33 2.70
C ARG A 322 15.74 -7.13 3.13
N ALA A 323 15.62 -8.45 3.28
CA ALA A 323 16.75 -9.33 3.60
C ALA A 323 16.90 -10.37 2.49
N SER A 324 18.13 -10.54 2.01
CA SER A 324 18.44 -11.40 0.87
C SER A 324 18.48 -12.89 1.21
N SER A 325 18.67 -13.24 2.49
CA SER A 325 18.76 -14.63 2.96
C SER A 325 18.15 -14.83 4.36
N VAL A 326 17.96 -16.09 4.77
CA VAL A 326 17.45 -16.43 6.12
C VAL A 326 18.44 -16.06 7.23
N GLU A 327 19.74 -16.08 6.95
CA GLU A 327 20.80 -15.65 7.87
C GLU A 327 20.80 -14.13 8.06
N GLU A 328 20.49 -13.36 7.01
CA GLU A 328 20.31 -11.91 7.12
C GLU A 328 18.99 -11.57 7.85
N GLN A 329 17.92 -12.31 7.55
CA GLN A 329 16.62 -12.18 8.21
C GLN A 329 16.74 -12.41 9.73
N ALA A 330 17.53 -13.41 10.16
CA ALA A 330 17.74 -13.74 11.57
C ALA A 330 18.40 -12.61 12.39
N LYS A 331 19.10 -11.68 11.75
CA LYS A 331 19.69 -10.49 12.40
C LYS A 331 18.67 -9.35 12.58
N GLY A 332 17.56 -9.41 11.86
CA GLY A 332 16.54 -8.38 11.86
C GLY A 332 15.80 -8.29 13.20
N ARG A 333 15.53 -7.06 13.65
CA ARG A 333 14.63 -6.83 14.79
C ARG A 333 13.19 -6.76 14.28
N SER A 334 12.28 -7.47 14.95
CA SER A 334 10.82 -7.43 14.73
C SER A 334 10.24 -6.06 15.05
#